data_AF-A0A6J8AQJ2-F1
#
_entry.id   AF-A0A6J8AQJ2-F1
#
_cell.length_a   1.000
_cell.length_b   1.000
_cell.length_c   1.000
_cell.angle_alpha   90.00
_cell.angle_beta   90.00
_cell.angle_gamma   90.00
#
_symmetry.space_group_name_H-M   'P 1'
#
loop_
_entity.id
_entity.type
_entity.pdbx_description
1 polymer ?
#
loop_
_entity_poly.entity_id
_entity_poly.type
_entity_poly.pdbx_seq_one_letter_code
_entity_poly.pdbx_strand_id
1 'polypeptide(L)'
;MEIPDKFLTAFNVVISDLNDTPLHDAATNVKTEKLQLLLAFSTWYDVQLDKIDDITLGALQEGKFQFSAKDFDKFYTDINQYLQSIEFRSATSKLAEKNKSVDKVSVFQILTNLIFNLQSDKRKEVKERSEKGTPNIPNKISTEQELNASARGKIRYVSGYVVAKLKYKNSKLLRNTIFAPGKEDTIKRTKLISELLDSLRTTYSDISVTTADPEGLFEIQRKQNKSEGLCNITDCCFNFFLQLEEQCRQLLTYESLLENRSEMYIAVEKTLLEWTEYKKSFFNLPREIFCKEHGIMESELDCSNYCDSKCKICDIMKTLYHNMVTLFVKVSMAQFRRDYLSALKVDKGKALRKKVMEKSKAKTKQLDSNFLQADDSENKHAFHLRLKNELCKKALICDVIPCPQVLKSKSALSEIVPTIDTQNTELPATELPVSLSIIEQPEAYSPQPGPSTATCSSTLQPETDIANQGPLSESDS
;
A
#
# COMPACT_ATOMS: atom_id res chain seq x y z
N MET A 1 11.57 -19.89 -42.68
CA MET A 1 11.10 -18.51 -42.44
C MET A 1 10.05 -18.59 -41.37
N GLU A 2 10.37 -18.09 -40.18
CA GLU A 2 9.44 -18.01 -39.05
C GLU A 2 8.82 -16.60 -39.04
N ILE A 3 7.61 -16.48 -38.50
CA ILE A 3 6.95 -15.18 -38.34
C ILE A 3 7.45 -14.57 -37.03
N PRO A 4 7.87 -13.28 -37.01
CA PRO A 4 8.28 -12.60 -35.78
C PRO A 4 7.24 -12.69 -34.65
N ASP A 5 7.73 -13.14 -33.48
CA ASP A 5 6.91 -13.42 -32.30
C ASP A 5 6.15 -12.19 -31.76
N LYS A 6 6.74 -10.99 -31.91
CA LYS A 6 6.12 -9.71 -31.53
C LYS A 6 4.81 -9.45 -32.29
N PHE A 7 4.83 -9.63 -33.62
CA PHE A 7 3.63 -9.45 -34.45
C PHE A 7 2.56 -10.48 -34.08
N LEU A 8 2.93 -11.77 -33.97
CA LEU A 8 1.99 -12.83 -33.58
C LEU A 8 1.36 -12.58 -32.22
N THR A 9 2.14 -12.12 -31.24
CA THR A 9 1.64 -11.78 -29.89
C THR A 9 0.61 -10.65 -29.94
N ALA A 10 0.95 -9.51 -30.54
CA ALA A 10 0.02 -8.38 -30.66
C ALA A 10 -1.23 -8.74 -31.48
N PHE A 11 -1.07 -9.51 -32.56
CA PHE A 11 -2.17 -9.96 -33.42
C PHE A 11 -3.11 -10.94 -32.71
N ASN A 12 -2.58 -11.83 -31.86
CA ASN A 12 -3.39 -12.71 -31.02
C ASN A 12 -4.21 -11.93 -29.98
N VAL A 13 -3.65 -10.86 -29.40
CA VAL A 13 -4.40 -9.96 -28.51
C VAL A 13 -5.54 -9.29 -29.26
N VAL A 14 -5.29 -8.73 -30.46
CA VAL A 14 -6.34 -8.12 -31.29
C VAL A 14 -7.44 -9.12 -31.67
N ILE A 15 -7.12 -10.37 -32.00
CA ILE A 15 -8.14 -11.40 -32.26
C ILE A 15 -9.00 -11.65 -31.01
N SER A 16 -8.37 -11.73 -29.83
CA SER A 16 -9.08 -11.91 -28.55
C SER A 16 -9.97 -10.72 -28.20
N ASP A 17 -9.50 -9.50 -28.42
CA ASP A 17 -10.28 -8.26 -28.22
C ASP A 17 -11.48 -8.16 -29.18
N LEU A 18 -11.42 -8.85 -30.32
CA LEU A 18 -12.47 -8.90 -31.33
C LEU A 18 -13.45 -10.08 -31.18
N ASN A 19 -13.27 -10.98 -30.19
CA ASN A 19 -14.08 -12.21 -30.03
C ASN A 19 -15.61 -11.99 -30.09
N ASP A 20 -16.12 -10.94 -29.45
CA ASP A 20 -17.55 -10.63 -29.40
C ASP A 20 -18.00 -9.65 -30.51
N THR A 21 -17.22 -9.52 -31.59
CA THR A 21 -17.46 -8.55 -32.67
C THR A 21 -17.66 -9.23 -34.04
N PRO A 22 -18.36 -8.60 -35.00
CA PRO A 22 -18.45 -9.08 -36.39
C PRO A 22 -17.11 -9.23 -37.12
N LEU A 23 -16.00 -8.77 -36.53
CA LEU A 23 -14.65 -8.88 -37.09
C LEU A 23 -13.88 -10.11 -36.61
N HIS A 24 -14.40 -10.91 -35.67
CA HIS A 24 -13.70 -12.09 -35.16
C HIS A 24 -13.35 -13.09 -36.28
N ASP A 25 -14.34 -13.46 -37.10
CA ASP A 25 -14.15 -14.40 -38.21
C ASP A 25 -13.17 -13.86 -39.25
N ALA A 26 -13.26 -12.55 -39.54
CA ALA A 26 -12.33 -11.87 -40.43
C ALA A 26 -10.89 -11.90 -39.90
N ALA A 27 -10.68 -11.60 -38.61
CA ALA A 27 -9.36 -11.61 -37.98
C ALA A 27 -8.77 -13.03 -37.88
N THR A 28 -9.62 -14.02 -37.59
CA THR A 28 -9.24 -15.45 -37.60
C THR A 28 -8.88 -15.94 -39.00
N ASN A 29 -9.60 -15.50 -40.04
CA ASN A 29 -9.25 -15.79 -41.44
C ASN A 29 -7.93 -15.13 -41.86
N VAL A 30 -7.63 -13.90 -41.42
CA VAL A 30 -6.31 -13.29 -41.62
C VAL A 30 -5.19 -14.11 -40.94
N LYS A 31 -5.47 -14.75 -39.79
CA LYS A 31 -4.49 -15.60 -39.08
C LYS A 31 -4.22 -16.94 -39.78
N THR A 32 -5.22 -17.51 -40.45
CA THR A 32 -5.11 -18.82 -41.15
C THR A 32 -4.63 -18.70 -42.60
N GLU A 33 -4.35 -17.48 -43.06
CA GLU A 33 -3.83 -17.20 -44.40
C GLU A 33 -2.43 -17.76 -44.67
N LYS A 34 -2.04 -17.74 -45.95
CA LYS A 34 -0.72 -18.25 -46.39
C LYS A 34 0.42 -17.52 -45.68
N LEU A 35 1.45 -18.28 -45.28
CA LEU A 35 2.67 -17.78 -44.63
C LEU A 35 3.28 -16.53 -45.28
N GLN A 36 3.28 -16.45 -46.62
CA GLN A 36 3.79 -15.29 -47.36
C GLN A 36 2.99 -14.00 -47.10
N LEU A 37 1.67 -14.11 -46.88
CA LEU A 37 0.83 -12.98 -46.52
C LEU A 37 1.06 -12.59 -45.06
N LEU A 38 1.13 -13.55 -44.13
CA LEU A 38 1.47 -13.30 -42.73
C LEU A 38 2.83 -12.60 -42.55
N LEU A 39 3.84 -12.97 -43.36
CA LEU A 39 5.12 -12.27 -43.39
C LEU A 39 4.96 -10.81 -43.87
N ALA A 40 4.12 -10.54 -44.86
CA ALA A 40 3.83 -9.17 -45.31
C ALA A 40 3.05 -8.35 -44.25
N PHE A 41 2.20 -8.99 -43.44
CA PHE A 41 1.57 -8.35 -42.27
C PHE A 41 2.61 -8.03 -41.19
N SER A 42 3.56 -8.92 -40.91
CA SER A 42 4.65 -8.64 -39.95
C SER A 42 5.54 -7.49 -40.43
N THR A 43 6.00 -7.50 -41.69
CA THR A 43 6.82 -6.40 -42.23
C THR A 43 6.07 -5.07 -42.24
N TRP A 44 4.75 -5.09 -42.46
CA TRP A 44 3.93 -3.88 -42.31
C TRP A 44 3.91 -3.41 -40.85
N TYR A 45 3.68 -4.33 -39.90
CA TYR A 45 3.64 -4.05 -38.46
C TYR A 45 4.95 -3.45 -37.93
N ASP A 46 6.11 -3.99 -38.34
CA ASP A 46 7.41 -3.46 -37.92
C ASP A 46 7.58 -2.00 -38.38
N VAL A 47 7.19 -1.66 -39.61
CA VAL A 47 7.17 -0.27 -40.11
C VAL A 47 6.18 0.63 -39.35
N GLN A 48 5.07 0.08 -38.84
CA GLN A 48 4.14 0.85 -38.01
C GLN A 48 4.69 1.07 -36.60
N LEU A 49 5.39 0.09 -36.04
CA LEU A 49 6.02 0.17 -34.72
C LEU A 49 7.05 1.31 -34.70
N ASP A 50 7.95 1.36 -35.69
CA ASP A 50 8.93 2.45 -35.83
C ASP A 50 8.25 3.83 -35.88
N LYS A 51 7.15 3.96 -36.63
CA LYS A 51 6.38 5.21 -36.75
C LYS A 51 5.68 5.61 -35.45
N ILE A 52 5.16 4.65 -34.69
CA ILE A 52 4.56 4.91 -33.38
C ILE A 52 5.64 5.25 -32.36
N ASP A 53 6.83 4.66 -32.45
CA ASP A 53 7.98 5.04 -31.63
C ASP A 53 8.43 6.49 -31.92
N ASP A 54 8.54 6.91 -33.18
CA ASP A 54 8.79 8.31 -33.56
C ASP A 54 7.75 9.28 -32.95
N ILE A 55 6.45 8.95 -33.05
CA ILE A 55 5.37 9.75 -32.45
C ILE A 55 5.46 9.76 -30.92
N THR A 56 5.82 8.62 -30.31
CA THR A 56 6.05 8.49 -28.88
C THR A 56 7.20 9.39 -28.44
N LEU A 57 8.33 9.40 -29.14
CA LEU A 57 9.47 10.29 -28.85
C LEU A 57 9.10 11.77 -29.01
N GLY A 58 8.30 12.13 -30.03
CA GLY A 58 7.88 13.50 -30.32
C GLY A 58 6.83 14.08 -29.35
N ALA A 59 6.00 13.24 -28.73
CA ALA A 59 4.98 13.66 -27.75
C ALA A 59 5.37 13.38 -26.29
N LEU A 60 6.08 12.28 -26.05
CA LEU A 60 6.43 11.70 -24.74
C LEU A 60 7.95 11.49 -24.62
N GLN A 61 8.69 12.59 -24.78
CA GLN A 61 10.17 12.64 -24.80
C GLN A 61 10.88 11.71 -23.81
N GLU A 62 11.88 10.97 -24.30
CA GLU A 62 12.75 10.15 -23.46
C GLU A 62 13.51 10.98 -22.43
N GLY A 63 13.57 10.45 -21.20
CA GLY A 63 14.14 11.14 -20.03
C GLY A 63 13.16 12.05 -19.27
N LYS A 64 11.95 12.31 -19.77
CA LYS A 64 10.92 13.04 -19.01
C LYS A 64 10.19 12.09 -18.05
N PHE A 65 10.33 12.30 -16.74
CA PHE A 65 9.71 11.43 -15.71
C PHE A 65 8.29 11.84 -15.29
N GLN A 66 7.79 12.98 -15.76
CA GLN A 66 6.42 13.44 -15.47
C GLN A 66 5.73 13.97 -16.73
N PHE A 67 4.64 13.29 -17.12
CA PHE A 67 3.78 13.69 -18.23
C PHE A 67 2.49 14.31 -17.70
N SER A 68 2.10 15.41 -18.30
CA SER A 68 0.83 16.09 -18.07
C SER A 68 -0.27 15.50 -18.94
N ALA A 69 -1.54 15.77 -18.61
CA ALA A 69 -2.67 15.38 -19.47
C ALA A 69 -2.45 15.87 -20.92
N LYS A 70 -1.95 17.10 -21.10
CA LYS A 70 -1.64 17.68 -22.42
C LYS A 70 -0.59 16.92 -23.21
N ASP A 71 0.37 16.28 -22.56
CA ASP A 71 1.40 15.48 -23.25
C ASP A 71 0.76 14.20 -23.82
N PHE A 72 -0.14 13.57 -23.06
CA PHE A 72 -0.94 12.43 -23.54
C PHE A 72 -1.97 12.86 -24.60
N ASP A 73 -2.68 13.98 -24.40
CA ASP A 73 -3.63 14.53 -25.38
C ASP A 73 -2.95 14.77 -26.74
N LYS A 74 -1.70 15.28 -26.72
CA LYS A 74 -0.85 15.41 -27.91
C LYS A 74 -0.54 14.04 -28.52
N PHE A 75 -0.05 13.07 -27.74
CA PHE A 75 0.23 11.71 -28.21
C PHE A 75 -0.99 11.03 -28.87
N TYR A 76 -2.18 11.15 -28.28
CA TYR A 76 -3.43 10.67 -28.88
C TYR A 76 -3.78 11.42 -30.17
N THR A 77 -3.55 12.73 -30.21
CA THR A 77 -3.81 13.57 -31.40
C THR A 77 -2.88 13.19 -32.55
N ASP A 78 -1.58 13.04 -32.29
CA ASP A 78 -0.56 12.75 -33.29
C ASP A 78 -0.76 11.34 -33.90
N ILE A 79 -1.14 10.33 -33.09
CA ILE A 79 -1.52 9.00 -33.60
C ILE A 79 -2.82 9.05 -34.42
N ASN A 80 -3.82 9.83 -34.01
CA ASN A 80 -5.05 9.99 -34.79
C ASN A 80 -4.80 10.71 -36.14
N GLN A 81 -3.87 11.68 -36.18
CA GLN A 81 -3.41 12.28 -37.44
C GLN A 81 -2.68 11.26 -38.31
N TYR A 82 -1.83 10.40 -37.72
CA TYR A 82 -1.15 9.33 -38.46
C TYR A 82 -2.13 8.32 -39.07
N LEU A 83 -3.14 7.86 -38.33
CA LEU A 83 -4.20 6.98 -38.84
C LEU A 83 -5.01 7.61 -39.99
N GLN A 84 -5.11 8.95 -40.03
CA GLN A 84 -5.78 9.66 -41.12
C GLN A 84 -4.85 9.92 -42.32
N SER A 85 -3.53 9.78 -42.16
CA SER A 85 -2.53 10.10 -43.17
C SER A 85 -2.62 9.26 -44.45
N ILE A 86 -2.13 9.84 -45.54
CA ILE A 86 -1.99 9.14 -46.84
C ILE A 86 -0.97 7.98 -46.71
N GLU A 87 0.06 8.13 -45.87
CA GLU A 87 1.08 7.11 -45.62
C GLU A 87 0.45 5.83 -45.05
N PHE A 88 -0.24 5.94 -43.91
CA PHE A 88 -0.94 4.81 -43.27
C PHE A 88 -1.98 4.20 -44.20
N ARG A 89 -2.86 5.03 -44.79
CA ARG A 89 -3.92 4.55 -45.68
C ARG A 89 -3.37 3.82 -46.91
N SER A 90 -2.28 4.30 -47.49
CA SER A 90 -1.62 3.65 -48.64
C SER A 90 -0.96 2.32 -48.25
N ALA A 91 -0.24 2.29 -47.13
CA ALA A 91 0.40 1.08 -46.62
C ALA A 91 -0.64 -0.03 -46.32
N THR A 92 -1.70 0.32 -45.58
CA THR A 92 -2.81 -0.59 -45.26
C THR A 92 -3.55 -1.06 -46.51
N SER A 93 -3.85 -0.18 -47.46
CA SER A 93 -4.56 -0.56 -48.70
C SER A 93 -3.75 -1.54 -49.56
N LYS A 94 -2.44 -1.34 -49.69
CA LYS A 94 -1.53 -2.26 -50.40
C LYS A 94 -1.47 -3.66 -49.77
N LEU A 95 -1.68 -3.76 -48.46
CA LEU A 95 -1.72 -5.04 -47.75
C LEU A 95 -3.10 -5.69 -47.87
N ALA A 96 -4.18 -4.91 -47.71
CA ALA A 96 -5.55 -5.35 -47.93
C ALA A 96 -5.80 -5.83 -49.37
N GLU A 97 -5.07 -5.31 -50.37
CA GLU A 97 -5.12 -5.79 -51.76
C GLU A 97 -4.43 -7.13 -52.01
N LYS A 98 -3.51 -7.53 -51.13
CA LYS A 98 -2.87 -8.85 -51.17
C LYS A 98 -3.72 -9.92 -50.49
N ASN A 99 -4.58 -9.52 -49.55
CA ASN A 99 -5.57 -10.41 -48.97
C ASN A 99 -6.78 -10.53 -49.91
N LYS A 100 -7.16 -11.76 -50.26
CA LYS A 100 -8.35 -12.04 -51.09
C LYS A 100 -9.45 -12.82 -50.36
N SER A 101 -9.18 -13.29 -49.14
CA SER A 101 -10.12 -14.06 -48.32
C SER A 101 -11.01 -13.17 -47.45
N VAL A 102 -10.53 -11.97 -47.12
CA VAL A 102 -11.22 -11.00 -46.27
C VAL A 102 -11.40 -9.69 -47.03
N ASP A 103 -12.53 -9.01 -46.84
CA ASP A 103 -12.80 -7.74 -47.51
C ASP A 103 -11.85 -6.61 -47.04
N LYS A 104 -11.61 -5.63 -47.91
CA LYS A 104 -10.65 -4.55 -47.64
C LYS A 104 -11.02 -3.70 -46.42
N VAL A 105 -12.30 -3.58 -46.06
CA VAL A 105 -12.75 -2.75 -44.93
C VAL A 105 -12.45 -3.47 -43.62
N SER A 106 -12.77 -4.75 -43.52
CA SER A 106 -12.43 -5.57 -42.36
C SER A 106 -10.92 -5.64 -42.14
N VAL A 107 -10.11 -5.85 -43.19
CA VAL A 107 -8.64 -5.81 -43.06
C VAL A 107 -8.15 -4.44 -42.56
N PHE A 108 -8.69 -3.34 -43.09
CA PHE A 108 -8.35 -1.99 -42.62
C PHE A 108 -8.68 -1.78 -41.14
N GLN A 109 -9.85 -2.26 -40.69
CA GLN A 109 -10.28 -2.17 -39.28
C GLN A 109 -9.41 -3.02 -38.35
N ILE A 110 -9.07 -4.25 -38.75
CA ILE A 110 -8.16 -5.14 -38.01
C ILE A 110 -6.77 -4.48 -37.84
N LEU A 111 -6.19 -3.93 -38.93
CA LEU A 111 -4.92 -3.22 -38.86
C LEU A 111 -4.99 -1.95 -37.99
N THR A 112 -6.12 -1.23 -38.02
CA THR A 112 -6.33 -0.06 -37.16
C THR A 112 -6.37 -0.44 -35.68
N ASN A 113 -7.00 -1.56 -35.33
CA ASN A 113 -6.96 -2.10 -33.96
C ASN A 113 -5.56 -2.51 -33.53
N LEU A 114 -4.71 -3.00 -34.46
CA LEU A 114 -3.30 -3.28 -34.19
C LEU A 114 -2.50 -2.02 -33.83
N ILE A 115 -2.82 -0.87 -34.45
CA ILE A 115 -2.25 0.44 -34.06
C ILE A 115 -2.74 0.88 -32.67
N PHE A 116 -4.02 0.69 -32.34
CA PHE A 116 -4.54 1.00 -31.00
C PHE A 116 -3.94 0.10 -29.91
N ASN A 117 -3.64 -1.16 -30.24
CA ASN A 117 -2.93 -2.08 -29.35
C ASN A 117 -1.49 -1.59 -29.09
N LEU A 118 -0.73 -1.25 -30.15
CA LEU A 118 0.59 -0.63 -30.05
C LEU A 118 0.59 0.68 -29.24
N GLN A 119 -0.40 1.55 -29.47
CA GLN A 119 -0.61 2.78 -28.70
C GLN A 119 -0.84 2.50 -27.21
N SER A 120 -1.63 1.48 -26.89
CA SER A 120 -1.91 1.05 -25.52
C SER A 120 -0.64 0.56 -24.83
N ASP A 121 0.17 -0.23 -25.52
CA ASP A 121 1.42 -0.78 -24.99
C ASP A 121 2.49 0.30 -24.80
N LYS A 122 2.68 1.20 -25.77
CA LYS A 122 3.59 2.35 -25.61
C LYS A 122 3.16 3.27 -24.46
N ARG A 123 1.86 3.43 -24.24
CA ARG A 123 1.34 4.14 -23.06
C ARG A 123 1.63 3.40 -21.76
N LYS A 124 1.52 2.06 -21.70
CA LYS A 124 1.90 1.27 -20.51
C LYS A 124 3.39 1.45 -20.23
N GLU A 125 4.23 1.28 -21.25
CA GLU A 125 5.69 1.45 -21.19
C GLU A 125 6.08 2.84 -20.65
N VAL A 126 5.50 3.92 -21.20
CA VAL A 126 5.77 5.30 -20.72
C VAL A 126 5.23 5.52 -19.31
N LYS A 127 4.09 4.94 -18.94
CA LYS A 127 3.54 5.04 -17.58
C LYS A 127 4.46 4.35 -16.57
N GLU A 128 4.95 3.16 -16.89
CA GLU A 128 5.90 2.39 -16.07
C GLU A 128 7.27 3.10 -15.98
N ARG A 129 7.72 3.78 -17.05
CA ARG A 129 8.88 4.69 -17.02
C ARG A 129 8.63 5.89 -16.08
N SER A 130 7.43 6.47 -16.05
CA SER A 130 7.08 7.62 -15.20
C SER A 130 6.85 7.27 -13.72
N GLU A 131 6.38 6.05 -13.42
CA GLU A 131 6.13 5.58 -12.05
C GLU A 131 7.43 5.27 -11.27
N LYS A 132 8.60 5.29 -11.94
CA LYS A 132 9.93 5.31 -11.29
C LYS A 132 10.27 6.65 -10.62
N GLY A 133 9.44 7.68 -10.78
CA GLY A 133 9.48 8.89 -9.94
C GLY A 133 8.93 8.61 -8.54
N THR A 134 9.70 7.93 -7.69
CA THR A 134 9.31 7.46 -6.36
C THR A 134 8.61 8.54 -5.51
N PRO A 135 7.37 8.31 -5.02
CA PRO A 135 6.91 8.99 -3.81
C PRO A 135 7.88 8.65 -2.67
N ASN A 136 8.08 9.57 -1.72
CA ASN A 136 9.09 9.40 -0.67
C ASN A 136 8.57 8.50 0.48
N ILE A 137 8.23 7.27 0.11
CA ILE A 137 8.03 6.12 0.98
C ILE A 137 9.43 5.49 1.13
N PRO A 138 9.91 5.16 2.33
CA PRO A 138 11.27 4.64 2.48
C PRO A 138 11.45 3.32 1.71
N ASN A 139 12.24 3.36 0.63
CA ASN A 139 12.57 2.20 -0.25
C ASN A 139 13.23 1.02 0.48
N LYS A 140 13.66 1.23 1.73
CA LYS A 140 13.93 0.24 2.76
C LYS A 140 13.92 0.98 4.09
N ILE A 141 13.16 0.50 5.07
CA ILE A 141 13.40 0.90 6.46
C ILE A 141 14.72 0.23 6.85
N SER A 142 15.68 1.01 7.36
CA SER A 142 16.99 0.46 7.71
C SER A 142 16.83 -0.63 8.76
N THR A 143 17.33 -1.83 8.47
CA THR A 143 17.32 -2.99 9.37
C THR A 143 18.16 -2.77 10.65
N GLU A 144 18.91 -1.67 10.72
CA GLU A 144 19.79 -1.30 11.82
C GLU A 144 19.12 -0.39 12.88
N GLN A 145 17.91 0.13 12.62
CA GLN A 145 17.16 0.89 13.63
C GLN A 145 16.38 -0.06 14.55
N GLU A 146 16.81 -0.18 15.81
CA GLU A 146 16.05 -0.89 16.83
C GLU A 146 14.64 -0.30 16.97
N LEU A 147 13.63 -1.18 17.04
CA LEU A 147 12.25 -0.78 17.24
C LEU A 147 12.08 -0.16 18.63
N ASN A 148 11.57 1.08 18.69
CA ASN A 148 11.23 1.71 19.96
C ASN A 148 10.13 0.93 20.71
N ALA A 149 10.06 1.11 22.03
CA ALA A 149 9.11 0.43 22.92
C ALA A 149 7.64 0.55 22.48
N SER A 150 7.24 1.70 21.91
CA SER A 150 5.88 1.90 21.43
C SER A 150 5.56 0.99 20.24
N ALA A 151 6.49 0.83 19.30
CA ALA A 151 6.35 -0.10 18.19
C ALA A 151 6.37 -1.56 18.66
N ARG A 152 7.33 -1.93 19.53
CA ARG A 152 7.42 -3.28 20.15
C ARG A 152 6.13 -3.66 20.88
N GLY A 153 5.59 -2.76 21.69
CA GLY A 153 4.31 -2.96 22.38
C GLY A 153 3.11 -3.07 21.44
N LYS A 154 3.10 -2.37 20.29
CA LYS A 154 2.07 -2.57 19.24
C LYS A 154 2.20 -3.94 18.55
N ILE A 155 3.42 -4.43 18.31
CA ILE A 155 3.64 -5.77 17.75
C ILE A 155 3.14 -6.83 18.73
N ARG A 156 3.56 -6.74 20.01
CA ARG A 156 3.10 -7.62 21.10
C ARG A 156 1.56 -7.60 21.22
N TYR A 157 0.92 -6.44 21.04
CA TYR A 157 -0.54 -6.31 21.02
C TYR A 157 -1.19 -7.08 19.85
N VAL A 158 -0.69 -6.91 18.62
CA VAL A 158 -1.22 -7.61 17.43
C VAL A 158 -1.00 -9.11 17.55
N SER A 159 0.13 -9.53 18.11
CA SER A 159 0.47 -10.92 18.40
C SER A 159 -0.54 -11.58 19.36
N GLY A 160 -0.84 -10.91 20.48
CA GLY A 160 -1.90 -11.34 21.42
C GLY A 160 -3.28 -11.40 20.77
N TYR A 161 -3.61 -10.45 19.89
CA TYR A 161 -4.84 -10.51 19.10
C TYR A 161 -4.90 -11.74 18.18
N VAL A 162 -3.81 -12.10 17.49
CA VAL A 162 -3.75 -13.28 16.61
C VAL A 162 -4.01 -14.57 17.41
N VAL A 163 -3.31 -14.76 18.53
CA VAL A 163 -3.50 -15.93 19.41
C VAL A 163 -4.92 -15.99 19.97
N ALA A 164 -5.45 -14.87 20.48
CA ALA A 164 -6.82 -14.78 20.98
C ALA A 164 -7.87 -15.10 19.91
N LYS A 165 -7.69 -14.61 18.67
CA LYS A 165 -8.60 -14.86 17.55
C LYS A 165 -8.62 -16.34 17.14
N LEU A 166 -7.47 -17.01 17.15
CA LEU A 166 -7.38 -18.45 16.90
C LEU A 166 -8.01 -19.27 18.03
N LYS A 167 -7.74 -18.91 19.30
CA LYS A 167 -8.40 -19.56 20.44
C LYS A 167 -9.92 -19.41 20.37
N TYR A 168 -10.44 -18.23 20.06
CA TYR A 168 -11.89 -18.02 19.88
C TYR A 168 -12.47 -18.91 18.77
N LYS A 169 -11.82 -18.98 17.58
CA LYS A 169 -12.25 -19.88 16.50
C LYS A 169 -12.26 -21.34 16.96
N ASN A 170 -11.21 -21.77 17.66
CA ASN A 170 -11.07 -23.14 18.13
C ASN A 170 -12.09 -23.51 19.22
N SER A 171 -12.35 -22.62 20.19
CA SER A 171 -13.39 -22.79 21.21
C SER A 171 -14.81 -22.75 20.62
N LYS A 172 -15.05 -22.01 19.52
CA LYS A 172 -16.31 -22.08 18.77
C LYS A 172 -16.46 -23.44 18.07
N LEU A 173 -15.40 -23.93 17.43
CA LEU A 173 -15.40 -25.28 16.83
C LEU A 173 -15.68 -26.35 17.89
N LEU A 174 -14.97 -26.33 19.03
CA LEU A 174 -15.13 -27.31 20.11
C LEU A 174 -16.57 -27.36 20.62
N ARG A 175 -17.18 -26.21 20.94
CA ARG A 175 -18.58 -26.14 21.41
C ARG A 175 -19.57 -26.72 20.41
N ASN A 176 -19.31 -26.54 19.12
CA ASN A 176 -20.17 -27.06 18.05
C ASN A 176 -19.96 -28.56 17.78
N THR A 177 -18.79 -29.14 18.15
CA THR A 177 -18.46 -30.54 17.87
C THR A 177 -18.56 -31.47 19.07
N ILE A 178 -18.47 -30.97 20.31
CA ILE A 178 -18.35 -31.80 21.52
C ILE A 178 -19.57 -32.71 21.80
N PHE A 179 -20.75 -32.34 21.29
CA PHE A 179 -21.98 -33.13 21.40
C PHE A 179 -22.39 -33.82 20.09
N ALA A 180 -21.57 -33.72 19.03
CA ALA A 180 -21.87 -34.32 17.74
C ALA A 180 -21.32 -35.76 17.66
N PRO A 181 -22.15 -36.79 17.40
CA PRO A 181 -21.69 -38.17 17.31
C PRO A 181 -20.76 -38.38 16.11
N GLY A 182 -19.73 -39.22 16.28
CA GLY A 182 -18.77 -39.52 15.20
C GLY A 182 -17.77 -38.39 14.93
N LYS A 183 -17.54 -37.51 15.92
CA LYS A 183 -16.59 -36.38 15.84
C LYS A 183 -15.45 -36.48 16.86
N GLU A 184 -15.22 -37.65 17.43
CA GLU A 184 -14.26 -37.90 18.52
C GLU A 184 -12.84 -37.48 18.14
N ASP A 185 -12.40 -37.78 16.92
CA ASP A 185 -11.09 -37.35 16.39
C ASP A 185 -11.02 -35.84 16.12
N THR A 186 -12.15 -35.20 15.76
CA THR A 186 -12.21 -33.73 15.66
C THR A 186 -12.09 -33.11 17.05
N ILE A 187 -12.81 -33.64 18.05
CA ILE A 187 -12.73 -33.18 19.44
C ILE A 187 -11.30 -33.31 19.98
N LYS A 188 -10.63 -34.45 19.78
CA LYS A 188 -9.22 -34.65 20.15
C LYS A 188 -8.30 -33.62 19.49
N ARG A 189 -8.41 -33.43 18.16
CA ARG A 189 -7.63 -32.43 17.42
C ARG A 189 -7.87 -31.01 17.95
N THR A 190 -9.11 -30.65 18.24
CA THR A 190 -9.50 -29.33 18.76
C THR A 190 -9.02 -29.12 20.21
N LYS A 191 -8.98 -30.16 21.05
CA LYS A 191 -8.37 -30.09 22.39
C LYS A 191 -6.86 -29.84 22.31
N LEU A 192 -6.12 -30.62 21.51
CA LEU A 192 -4.69 -30.43 21.33
C LEU A 192 -4.35 -29.03 20.76
N ILE A 193 -5.17 -28.50 19.83
CA ILE A 193 -5.04 -27.11 19.38
C ILE A 193 -5.25 -26.10 20.52
N SER A 194 -6.13 -26.39 21.50
CA SER A 194 -6.33 -25.50 22.65
C SER A 194 -5.11 -25.50 23.56
N GLU A 195 -4.54 -26.68 23.84
CA GLU A 195 -3.32 -26.84 24.64
C GLU A 195 -2.14 -26.10 23.98
N LEU A 196 -1.92 -26.29 22.68
CA LEU A 196 -0.90 -25.58 21.91
C LEU A 196 -1.11 -24.05 21.84
N LEU A 197 -2.35 -23.57 21.86
CA LEU A 197 -2.65 -22.13 21.89
C LEU A 197 -2.55 -21.54 23.30
N ASP A 198 -2.70 -22.35 24.34
CA ASP A 198 -2.57 -21.91 25.73
C ASP A 198 -1.11 -21.92 26.21
N SER A 199 -0.23 -22.77 25.68
CA SER A 199 1.23 -22.69 25.96
C SER A 199 1.91 -21.44 25.37
N LEU A 200 1.29 -20.80 24.37
CA LEU A 200 1.75 -19.51 23.83
C LEU A 200 1.30 -18.32 24.68
N ARG A 201 0.44 -18.55 25.68
CA ARG A 201 -0.15 -17.52 26.54
C ARG A 201 0.50 -17.55 27.91
N THR A 202 0.36 -16.44 28.61
CA THR A 202 0.81 -16.29 29.99
C THR A 202 -0.12 -15.30 30.71
N THR A 203 -0.07 -15.25 32.04
CA THR A 203 -0.80 -14.24 32.81
C THR A 203 0.00 -12.92 32.85
N TYR A 204 -0.63 -11.81 33.26
CA TYR A 204 0.11 -10.57 33.45
C TYR A 204 1.13 -10.67 34.59
N SER A 205 0.75 -11.32 35.70
CA SER A 205 1.64 -11.50 36.85
C SER A 205 2.92 -12.22 36.44
N ASP A 206 2.80 -13.36 35.75
CA ASP A 206 3.95 -14.21 35.46
C ASP A 206 4.92 -13.55 34.46
N ILE A 207 4.40 -12.86 33.43
CA ILE A 207 5.25 -12.16 32.47
C ILE A 207 5.86 -10.87 33.03
N SER A 208 5.18 -10.18 33.95
CA SER A 208 5.67 -8.90 34.49
C SER A 208 6.99 -9.02 35.28
N VAL A 209 7.28 -10.19 35.85
CA VAL A 209 8.55 -10.49 36.55
C VAL A 209 9.58 -11.23 35.69
N THR A 210 9.19 -11.77 34.53
CA THR A 210 10.06 -12.64 33.71
C THR A 210 10.42 -12.09 32.33
N THR A 211 9.76 -11.02 31.88
CA THR A 211 9.95 -10.50 30.51
C THR A 211 11.28 -9.77 30.33
N ALA A 212 11.91 -10.00 29.18
CA ALA A 212 13.04 -9.23 28.68
C ALA A 212 12.63 -7.90 28.01
N ASP A 213 11.33 -7.62 27.87
CA ASP A 213 10.78 -6.40 27.26
C ASP A 213 9.66 -5.78 28.14
N PRO A 214 10.03 -5.17 29.29
CA PRO A 214 9.07 -4.58 30.20
C PRO A 214 8.38 -3.33 29.62
N GLU A 215 9.07 -2.57 28.76
CA GLU A 215 8.54 -1.35 28.16
C GLU A 215 7.42 -1.67 27.14
N GLY A 216 7.63 -2.67 26.28
CA GLY A 216 6.63 -3.19 25.37
C GLY A 216 5.42 -3.80 26.10
N LEU A 217 5.64 -4.42 27.26
CA LEU A 217 4.55 -4.92 28.13
C LEU A 217 3.73 -3.77 28.73
N PHE A 218 4.37 -2.73 29.25
CA PHE A 218 3.69 -1.55 29.81
C PHE A 218 2.86 -0.79 28.76
N GLU A 219 3.38 -0.67 27.52
CA GLU A 219 2.63 -0.10 26.39
C GLU A 219 1.42 -0.96 25.96
N ILE A 220 1.37 -2.26 26.29
CA ILE A 220 0.14 -3.07 26.20
C ILE A 220 -0.80 -2.74 27.35
N GLN A 221 -0.31 -2.75 28.59
CA GLN A 221 -1.14 -2.51 29.78
C GLN A 221 -1.88 -1.16 29.66
N ARG A 222 -1.22 -0.11 29.17
CA ARG A 222 -1.84 1.21 28.91
C ARG A 222 -2.90 1.19 27.79
N LYS A 223 -2.89 0.21 26.88
CA LYS A 223 -3.83 0.07 25.76
C LYS A 223 -4.92 -0.98 25.99
N GLN A 224 -4.78 -1.85 27.00
CA GLN A 224 -5.85 -2.74 27.43
C GLN A 224 -6.92 -1.91 28.15
N ASN A 225 -8.13 -1.88 27.59
CA ASN A 225 -9.29 -1.38 28.31
C ASN A 225 -9.59 -2.30 29.51
N LYS A 226 -10.40 -1.80 30.47
CA LYS A 226 -10.86 -2.51 31.70
C LYS A 226 -11.48 -3.91 31.50
N SER A 227 -11.71 -4.34 30.26
CA SER A 227 -12.28 -5.64 29.91
C SER A 227 -11.25 -6.76 29.68
N GLU A 228 -9.94 -6.47 29.75
CA GLU A 228 -8.84 -7.46 29.62
C GLU A 228 -8.94 -8.39 28.38
N GLY A 229 -9.64 -7.95 27.32
CA GLY A 229 -9.99 -8.79 26.17
C GLY A 229 -8.82 -9.20 25.25
N LEU A 230 -7.58 -8.85 25.61
CA LEU A 230 -6.37 -9.18 24.87
C LEU A 230 -5.55 -10.17 25.69
N CYS A 231 -5.14 -11.31 25.12
CA CYS A 231 -4.27 -12.22 25.87
C CYS A 231 -2.82 -11.75 25.86
N ASN A 232 -2.16 -11.85 27.02
CA ASN A 232 -0.71 -11.79 27.10
C ASN A 232 -0.13 -13.10 26.55
N ILE A 233 1.03 -12.98 25.90
CA ILE A 233 1.75 -14.06 25.21
C ILE A 233 3.15 -14.20 25.80
N THR A 234 3.73 -15.39 25.74
CA THR A 234 5.10 -15.62 26.22
C THR A 234 6.12 -14.83 25.41
N ASP A 235 7.28 -14.51 26.02
CA ASP A 235 8.37 -13.81 25.33
C ASP A 235 8.87 -14.58 24.10
N CYS A 236 8.90 -15.91 24.13
CA CYS A 236 9.20 -16.74 22.96
C CYS A 236 8.20 -16.50 21.82
N CYS A 237 6.89 -16.50 22.13
CA CYS A 237 5.84 -16.21 21.15
C CYS A 237 5.95 -14.78 20.60
N PHE A 238 6.24 -13.80 21.45
CA PHE A 238 6.48 -12.42 21.04
C PHE A 238 7.71 -12.28 20.12
N ASN A 239 8.82 -12.95 20.43
CA ASN A 239 10.05 -12.92 19.62
C ASN A 239 9.81 -13.52 18.23
N PHE A 240 9.03 -14.60 18.11
CA PHE A 240 8.59 -15.12 16.82
C PHE A 240 7.82 -14.06 16.00
N PHE A 241 6.91 -13.31 16.64
CA PHE A 241 6.15 -12.26 15.94
C PHE A 241 6.97 -10.99 15.65
N LEU A 242 7.99 -10.66 16.46
CA LEU A 242 8.96 -9.61 16.12
C LEU A 242 9.71 -9.97 14.82
N GLN A 243 10.27 -11.18 14.77
CA GLN A 243 10.94 -11.68 13.57
C GLN A 243 10.00 -11.68 12.36
N LEU A 244 8.73 -12.07 12.54
CA LEU A 244 7.73 -12.09 11.45
C LEU A 244 7.38 -10.69 10.98
N GLU A 245 7.24 -9.72 11.89
CA GLU A 245 6.96 -8.33 11.53
C GLU A 245 8.09 -7.68 10.75
N GLU A 246 9.34 -7.93 11.14
CA GLU A 246 10.51 -7.45 10.41
C GLU A 246 10.43 -7.84 8.93
N GLN A 247 10.10 -9.11 8.64
CA GLN A 247 9.98 -9.59 7.26
C GLN A 247 8.71 -9.12 6.55
N CYS A 248 7.58 -9.02 7.25
CA CYS A 248 6.43 -8.30 6.73
C CYS A 248 6.84 -6.89 6.29
N ARG A 249 7.70 -6.19 7.04
CA ARG A 249 8.17 -4.83 6.71
C ARG A 249 9.14 -4.81 5.52
N GLN A 250 10.01 -5.82 5.39
CA GLN A 250 10.92 -5.97 4.26
C GLN A 250 10.19 -6.32 2.95
N LEU A 251 9.04 -7.00 3.02
CA LEU A 251 8.23 -7.40 1.87
C LEU A 251 7.08 -6.42 1.54
N LEU A 252 6.55 -5.68 2.53
CA LEU A 252 5.51 -4.66 2.33
C LEU A 252 6.12 -3.31 1.94
N THR A 253 6.71 -3.26 0.75
CA THR A 253 7.36 -2.07 0.17
C THR A 253 6.52 -1.44 -0.95
N TYR A 254 6.91 -0.24 -1.38
CA TYR A 254 6.27 0.40 -2.55
C TYR A 254 6.64 -0.34 -3.85
N GLU A 255 7.87 -0.82 -3.95
CA GLU A 255 8.38 -1.64 -5.05
C GLU A 255 7.55 -2.93 -5.20
N SER A 256 7.36 -3.67 -4.10
CA SER A 256 6.55 -4.90 -4.10
C SER A 256 5.08 -4.63 -4.41
N LEU A 257 4.55 -3.44 -4.07
CA LEU A 257 3.20 -3.00 -4.46
C LEU A 257 3.10 -2.70 -5.96
N LEU A 258 4.12 -2.10 -6.57
CA LEU A 258 4.14 -1.84 -8.02
C LEU A 258 4.25 -3.13 -8.83
N GLU A 259 5.10 -4.06 -8.38
CA GLU A 259 5.33 -5.36 -9.01
C GLU A 259 4.09 -6.27 -8.91
N ASN A 260 3.56 -6.47 -7.70
CA ASN A 260 2.53 -7.48 -7.44
C ASN A 260 1.09 -6.93 -7.49
N ARG A 261 0.91 -5.59 -7.49
CA ARG A 261 -0.37 -4.89 -7.64
C ARG A 261 -1.46 -5.41 -6.67
N SER A 262 -2.55 -6.01 -7.17
CA SER A 262 -3.62 -6.60 -6.36
C SER A 262 -3.19 -7.85 -5.60
N GLU A 263 -2.22 -8.59 -6.15
CA GLU A 263 -1.78 -9.90 -5.64
C GLU A 263 -0.71 -9.77 -4.55
N MET A 264 -0.30 -8.54 -4.20
CA MET A 264 0.74 -8.26 -3.19
C MET A 264 0.51 -9.02 -1.87
N TYR A 265 -0.75 -9.09 -1.40
CA TYR A 265 -1.07 -9.85 -0.20
C TYR A 265 -0.73 -11.35 -0.33
N ILE A 266 -1.08 -11.96 -1.48
CA ILE A 266 -0.85 -13.39 -1.75
C ILE A 266 0.64 -13.65 -1.96
N ALA A 267 1.36 -12.77 -2.64
CA ALA A 267 2.81 -12.86 -2.84
C ALA A 267 3.59 -12.80 -1.52
N VAL A 268 3.23 -11.86 -0.63
CA VAL A 268 3.85 -11.70 0.70
C VAL A 268 3.51 -12.90 1.61
N GLU A 269 2.24 -13.31 1.65
CA GLU A 269 1.80 -14.48 2.43
C GLU A 269 2.52 -15.75 1.99
N LYS A 270 2.60 -16.01 0.67
CA LYS A 270 3.29 -17.18 0.12
C LYS A 270 4.77 -17.19 0.51
N THR A 271 5.47 -16.07 0.29
CA THR A 271 6.91 -15.92 0.60
C THR A 271 7.20 -16.22 2.08
N LEU A 272 6.38 -15.71 3.00
CA LEU A 272 6.54 -15.94 4.44
C LEU A 272 6.23 -17.39 4.86
N LEU A 273 5.27 -18.04 4.19
CA LEU A 273 4.91 -19.45 4.48
C LEU A 273 5.95 -20.45 3.96
N GLU A 274 6.65 -20.13 2.87
CA GLU A 274 7.71 -20.97 2.28
C GLU A 274 9.04 -20.85 3.03
N TRP A 275 9.20 -19.83 3.90
CA TRP A 275 10.45 -19.58 4.63
C TRP A 275 10.70 -20.59 5.77
N THR A 276 11.72 -21.43 5.58
CA THR A 276 12.09 -22.53 6.49
C THR A 276 12.43 -22.10 7.92
N GLU A 277 13.11 -20.97 8.09
CA GLU A 277 13.57 -20.54 9.43
C GLU A 277 12.42 -20.07 10.33
N TYR A 278 11.39 -19.41 9.77
CA TYR A 278 10.17 -19.05 10.51
C TYR A 278 9.39 -20.27 10.95
N LYS A 279 9.32 -21.28 10.07
CA LYS A 279 8.70 -22.56 10.38
C LYS A 279 9.45 -23.26 11.51
N LYS A 280 10.79 -23.24 11.53
CA LYS A 280 11.59 -23.74 12.67
C LYS A 280 11.31 -22.96 13.95
N SER A 281 11.40 -21.64 13.90
CA SER A 281 11.13 -20.74 15.03
C SER A 281 9.75 -21.01 15.65
N PHE A 282 8.71 -21.17 14.83
CA PHE A 282 7.36 -21.49 15.29
C PHE A 282 7.25 -22.88 15.93
N PHE A 283 7.83 -23.92 15.32
CA PHE A 283 7.73 -25.29 15.84
C PHE A 283 8.50 -25.48 17.15
N ASN A 284 9.46 -24.61 17.46
CA ASN A 284 10.15 -24.56 18.75
C ASN A 284 9.29 -23.95 19.88
N LEU A 285 8.20 -23.23 19.58
CA LEU A 285 7.43 -22.52 20.61
C LEU A 285 6.71 -23.46 21.60
N PRO A 286 6.00 -24.53 21.17
CA PRO A 286 5.35 -25.47 22.08
C PRO A 286 6.18 -26.75 22.26
N ARG A 287 7.50 -26.62 22.49
CA ARG A 287 8.44 -27.76 22.52
C ARG A 287 7.99 -28.88 23.45
N GLU A 288 7.62 -28.56 24.69
CA GLU A 288 7.17 -29.52 25.70
C GLU A 288 5.99 -30.38 25.21
N ILE A 289 4.96 -29.74 24.63
CA ILE A 289 3.77 -30.41 24.10
C ILE A 289 4.14 -31.25 22.87
N PHE A 290 5.04 -30.74 22.02
CA PHE A 290 5.51 -31.46 20.84
C PHE A 290 6.25 -32.74 21.22
N CYS A 291 7.20 -32.65 22.17
CA CYS A 291 7.96 -33.77 22.71
C CYS A 291 7.04 -34.82 23.36
N LYS A 292 6.09 -34.38 24.19
CA LYS A 292 5.11 -35.24 24.87
C LYS A 292 4.24 -36.03 23.89
N GLU A 293 3.69 -35.40 22.85
CA GLU A 293 2.85 -36.08 21.85
C GLU A 293 3.66 -36.97 20.89
N HIS A 294 4.95 -36.72 20.73
CA HIS A 294 5.87 -37.58 20.00
C HIS A 294 6.49 -38.72 20.84
N GLY A 295 6.44 -38.64 22.17
CA GLY A 295 7.11 -39.58 23.07
C GLY A 295 8.64 -39.46 23.07
N ILE A 296 9.17 -38.28 22.74
CA ILE A 296 10.62 -38.00 22.60
C ILE A 296 11.09 -37.14 23.78
N MET A 297 12.31 -37.37 24.27
CA MET A 297 12.93 -36.52 25.30
C MET A 297 13.30 -35.15 24.71
N GLU A 298 13.12 -34.05 25.45
CA GLU A 298 13.39 -32.71 24.89
C GLU A 298 14.83 -32.55 24.36
N SER A 299 15.80 -33.20 25.00
CA SER A 299 17.21 -33.24 24.61
C SER A 299 17.49 -33.91 23.26
N GLU A 300 16.56 -34.72 22.75
CA GLU A 300 16.69 -35.48 21.51
C GLU A 300 15.97 -34.81 20.32
N LEU A 301 15.27 -33.69 20.57
CA LEU A 301 14.50 -32.99 19.54
C LEU A 301 15.41 -32.20 18.59
N ASP A 302 15.84 -32.84 17.51
CA ASP A 302 16.41 -32.16 16.35
C ASP A 302 15.29 -31.57 15.48
N CYS A 303 15.05 -30.27 15.66
CA CYS A 303 14.03 -29.50 14.95
C CYS A 303 14.31 -29.32 13.44
N SER A 304 15.37 -29.91 12.88
CA SER A 304 15.56 -30.01 11.43
C SER A 304 14.77 -31.17 10.79
N ASN A 305 14.48 -32.24 11.54
CA ASN A 305 13.92 -33.49 11.04
C ASN A 305 12.41 -33.63 11.32
N TYR A 306 11.60 -32.78 10.69
CA TYR A 306 10.14 -32.94 10.70
C TYR A 306 9.73 -34.24 9.99
N CYS A 307 9.09 -35.15 10.73
CA CYS A 307 8.64 -36.42 10.15
C CYS A 307 7.65 -36.24 8.98
N ASP A 308 7.86 -37.02 7.92
CA ASP A 308 7.15 -36.87 6.66
C ASP A 308 5.64 -37.18 6.75
N SER A 309 4.85 -36.20 6.30
CA SER A 309 3.44 -36.27 5.82
C SER A 309 2.33 -36.99 6.62
N LYS A 310 2.61 -37.74 7.70
CA LYS A 310 1.58 -38.57 8.39
C LYS A 310 1.43 -38.33 9.90
N CYS A 311 2.23 -37.44 10.49
CA CYS A 311 2.12 -37.15 11.92
C CYS A 311 1.00 -36.14 12.23
N LYS A 312 0.05 -36.56 13.07
CA LYS A 312 -1.12 -35.76 13.47
C LYS A 312 -0.73 -34.41 14.11
N ILE A 313 0.27 -34.37 15.00
CA ILE A 313 0.72 -33.11 15.62
C ILE A 313 1.49 -32.23 14.63
N CYS A 314 2.35 -32.78 13.77
CA CYS A 314 3.00 -32.00 12.71
C CYS A 314 1.99 -31.31 11.79
N ASP A 315 0.90 -31.97 11.43
CA ASP A 315 -0.15 -31.38 10.59
C ASP A 315 -0.99 -30.34 11.34
N ILE A 316 -1.19 -30.50 12.64
CA ILE A 316 -1.79 -29.47 13.50
C ILE A 316 -0.87 -28.24 13.56
N MET A 317 0.43 -28.44 13.78
CA MET A 317 1.43 -27.37 13.84
C MET A 317 1.55 -26.62 12.51
N LYS A 318 1.60 -27.32 11.36
CA LYS A 318 1.52 -26.70 10.02
C LYS A 318 0.25 -25.86 9.87
N THR A 319 -0.90 -26.38 10.31
CA THR A 319 -2.19 -25.68 10.26
C THR A 319 -2.18 -24.41 11.13
N LEU A 320 -1.61 -24.49 12.34
CA LEU A 320 -1.52 -23.36 13.27
C LEU A 320 -0.55 -22.29 12.77
N TYR A 321 0.65 -22.69 12.32
CA TYR A 321 1.64 -21.81 11.70
C TYR A 321 1.01 -21.00 10.57
N HIS A 322 0.39 -21.69 9.60
CA HIS A 322 -0.27 -21.06 8.46
C HIS A 322 -1.34 -20.05 8.93
N ASN A 323 -2.25 -20.48 9.81
CA ASN A 323 -3.30 -19.60 10.33
C ASN A 323 -2.78 -18.38 11.11
N MET A 324 -1.64 -18.48 11.80
CA MET A 324 -1.01 -17.34 12.49
C MET A 324 -0.37 -16.36 11.51
N VAL A 325 0.44 -16.86 10.57
CA VAL A 325 1.07 -16.04 9.54
C VAL A 325 0.00 -15.32 8.71
N THR A 326 -1.01 -16.05 8.21
CA THR A 326 -2.17 -15.48 7.48
C THR A 326 -2.86 -14.36 8.25
N LEU A 327 -3.15 -14.54 9.55
CA LEU A 327 -3.83 -13.51 10.34
C LEU A 327 -2.92 -12.30 10.60
N PHE A 328 -1.64 -12.53 10.85
CA PHE A 328 -0.67 -11.46 11.09
C PHE A 328 -0.44 -10.62 9.83
N VAL A 329 -0.17 -11.26 8.69
CA VAL A 329 0.01 -10.60 7.38
C VAL A 329 -1.23 -9.80 6.98
N LYS A 330 -2.46 -10.27 7.28
CA LYS A 330 -3.68 -9.47 7.06
C LYS A 330 -3.68 -8.16 7.84
N VAL A 331 -3.23 -8.17 9.10
CA VAL A 331 -3.13 -6.94 9.92
C VAL A 331 -2.02 -6.03 9.38
N SER A 332 -0.84 -6.58 9.06
CA SER A 332 0.28 -5.82 8.49
C SER A 332 -0.08 -5.19 7.13
N MET A 333 -0.76 -5.92 6.24
CA MET A 333 -1.20 -5.42 4.94
C MET A 333 -2.29 -4.33 5.06
N ALA A 334 -3.25 -4.51 5.97
CA ALA A 334 -4.25 -3.49 6.26
C ALA A 334 -3.62 -2.19 6.80
N GLN A 335 -2.55 -2.32 7.61
CA GLN A 335 -1.78 -1.19 8.08
C GLN A 335 -0.97 -0.53 6.96
N PHE A 336 -0.17 -1.29 6.21
CA PHE A 336 0.61 -0.79 5.07
C PHE A 336 -0.27 0.02 4.11
N ARG A 337 -1.47 -0.47 3.80
CA ARG A 337 -2.46 0.27 3.00
C ARG A 337 -2.86 1.61 3.62
N ARG A 338 -3.06 1.69 4.95
CA ARG A 338 -3.37 2.96 5.64
C ARG A 338 -2.20 3.95 5.55
N ASP A 339 -0.99 3.48 5.80
CA ASP A 339 0.21 4.33 5.79
C ASP A 339 0.51 4.82 4.36
N TYR A 340 0.41 3.94 3.36
CA TYR A 340 0.51 4.29 1.94
C TYR A 340 -0.51 5.37 1.53
N LEU A 341 -1.78 5.21 1.88
CA LEU A 341 -2.82 6.21 1.58
C LEU A 341 -2.58 7.53 2.32
N SER A 342 -2.03 7.49 3.53
CA SER A 342 -1.63 8.68 4.29
C SER A 342 -0.47 9.42 3.61
N ALA A 343 0.59 8.71 3.23
CA ALA A 343 1.74 9.25 2.51
C ALA A 343 1.31 9.89 1.17
N LEU A 344 0.49 9.18 0.37
CA LEU A 344 -0.09 9.72 -0.86
C LEU A 344 -0.90 11.01 -0.64
N LYS A 345 -1.65 11.11 0.47
CA LYS A 345 -2.41 12.32 0.80
C LYS A 345 -1.48 13.49 1.15
N VAL A 346 -0.41 13.24 1.90
CA VAL A 346 0.62 14.22 2.24
C VAL A 346 1.33 14.72 0.98
N ASP A 347 1.76 13.82 0.09
CA ASP A 347 2.51 14.18 -1.11
C ASP A 347 1.63 14.89 -2.16
N LYS A 348 0.37 14.49 -2.32
CA LYS A 348 -0.63 15.30 -3.07
C LYS A 348 -0.78 16.70 -2.48
N GLY A 349 -0.79 16.82 -1.15
CA GLY A 349 -0.79 18.11 -0.44
C GLY A 349 0.45 18.96 -0.72
N LYS A 350 1.66 18.37 -0.64
CA LYS A 350 2.92 19.04 -0.98
C LYS A 350 2.96 19.49 -2.44
N ALA A 351 2.57 18.62 -3.37
CA ALA A 351 2.50 18.93 -4.80
C ALA A 351 1.49 20.05 -5.11
N LEU A 352 0.34 20.07 -4.44
CA LEU A 352 -0.63 21.16 -4.55
C LEU A 352 -0.05 22.48 -4.02
N ARG A 353 0.57 22.47 -2.82
CA ARG A 353 1.24 23.65 -2.25
C ARG A 353 2.32 24.20 -3.19
N LYS A 354 3.16 23.33 -3.77
CA LYS A 354 4.16 23.70 -4.78
C LYS A 354 3.52 24.39 -5.99
N LYS A 355 2.49 23.79 -6.59
CA LYS A 355 1.74 24.38 -7.72
C LYS A 355 1.07 25.72 -7.39
N VAL A 356 0.56 25.89 -6.17
CA VAL A 356 -0.01 27.18 -5.72
C VAL A 356 1.08 28.24 -5.55
N MET A 357 2.23 27.88 -4.96
CA MET A 357 3.36 28.80 -4.78
C MET A 357 4.04 29.19 -6.10
N GLU A 358 4.08 28.28 -7.08
CA GLU A 358 4.54 28.60 -8.45
C GLU A 358 3.56 29.55 -9.15
N LYS A 359 2.24 29.32 -9.02
CA LYS A 359 1.21 30.21 -9.56
C LYS A 359 1.18 31.58 -8.87
N SER A 360 1.45 31.68 -7.57
CA SER A 360 1.54 32.98 -6.89
C SER A 360 2.78 33.74 -7.37
N LYS A 361 3.97 33.12 -7.36
CA LYS A 361 5.21 33.72 -7.90
C LYS A 361 5.07 34.18 -9.36
N ALA A 362 4.35 33.43 -10.19
CA ALA A 362 4.07 33.82 -11.58
C ALA A 362 3.19 35.09 -11.68
N LYS A 363 2.30 35.33 -10.71
CA LYS A 363 1.52 36.58 -10.60
C LYS A 363 2.31 37.74 -9.98
N THR A 364 3.32 37.46 -9.15
CA THR A 364 4.15 38.50 -8.48
C THR A 364 5.36 38.98 -9.30
N LYS A 365 5.48 38.63 -10.59
CA LYS A 365 6.48 39.24 -11.48
C LYS A 365 6.13 40.71 -11.71
N GLN A 366 6.61 41.58 -10.82
CA GLN A 366 6.68 43.02 -11.07
C GLN A 366 7.54 43.29 -12.33
N LEU A 367 7.33 44.46 -12.94
CA LEU A 367 8.12 44.88 -14.10
C LEU A 367 9.59 44.99 -13.69
N ASP A 368 10.43 44.08 -14.19
CA ASP A 368 11.88 44.19 -14.03
C ASP A 368 12.41 45.26 -14.98
N SER A 369 12.98 46.33 -14.43
CA SER A 369 13.57 47.43 -15.20
C SER A 369 14.73 46.98 -16.10
N ASN A 370 15.38 45.86 -15.79
CA ASN A 370 16.46 45.32 -16.62
C ASN A 370 15.92 44.72 -17.93
N PHE A 371 14.71 44.16 -17.92
CA PHE A 371 14.04 43.68 -19.14
C PHE A 371 13.68 44.84 -20.09
N LEU A 372 13.51 46.07 -19.57
CA LEU A 372 13.21 47.26 -20.38
C LEU A 372 14.42 47.78 -21.16
N GLN A 373 15.63 47.50 -20.68
CA GLN A 373 16.88 47.90 -21.30
C GLN A 373 17.38 46.89 -22.35
N ALA A 374 16.83 45.67 -22.33
CA ALA A 374 17.18 44.56 -23.22
C ALA A 374 16.18 44.31 -24.37
N ASP A 375 15.18 45.19 -24.57
CA ASP A 375 14.25 45.09 -25.71
C ASP A 375 14.90 45.69 -26.97
N ASP A 376 15.35 44.81 -27.86
CA ASP A 376 15.92 45.08 -29.18
C ASP A 376 14.87 45.03 -30.30
N SER A 377 13.59 44.80 -29.99
CA SER A 377 12.53 44.74 -31.01
C SER A 377 12.30 46.09 -31.68
N GLU A 378 11.98 46.03 -32.98
CA GLU A 378 11.74 47.21 -33.80
C GLU A 378 10.63 48.09 -33.19
N ASN A 379 10.91 49.38 -32.98
CA ASN A 379 10.06 50.33 -32.24
C ASN A 379 9.65 49.89 -30.82
N LYS A 380 10.42 49.00 -30.16
CA LYS A 380 10.14 48.47 -28.80
C LYS A 380 8.72 47.89 -28.67
N HIS A 381 8.28 47.19 -29.71
CA HIS A 381 6.92 46.67 -29.82
C HIS A 381 6.60 45.65 -28.71
N ALA A 382 7.58 44.83 -28.29
CA ALA A 382 7.43 43.88 -27.20
C ALA A 382 7.21 44.57 -25.85
N PHE A 383 7.97 45.63 -25.55
CA PHE A 383 7.76 46.51 -24.40
C PHE A 383 6.36 47.14 -24.41
N HIS A 384 5.93 47.75 -25.52
CA HIS A 384 4.63 48.43 -25.59
C HIS A 384 3.44 47.48 -25.32
N LEU A 385 3.45 46.28 -25.89
CA LEU A 385 2.44 45.24 -25.61
C LEU A 385 2.39 44.84 -24.14
N ARG A 386 3.56 44.73 -23.49
CA ARG A 386 3.67 44.29 -22.09
C ARG A 386 3.29 45.38 -21.11
N LEU A 387 3.69 46.63 -21.38
CA LEU A 387 3.26 47.81 -20.63
C LEU A 387 1.73 47.99 -20.71
N LYS A 388 1.15 47.83 -21.91
CA LYS A 388 -0.31 47.89 -22.12
C LYS A 388 -1.05 46.83 -21.30
N ASN A 389 -0.53 45.60 -21.26
CA ASN A 389 -1.09 44.51 -20.43
C ASN A 389 -1.08 44.84 -18.92
N GLU A 390 0.01 45.41 -18.39
CA GLU A 390 0.09 45.79 -16.97
C GLU A 390 -0.76 47.03 -16.63
N LEU A 391 -0.89 47.99 -17.55
CA LEU A 391 -1.81 49.11 -17.42
C LEU A 391 -3.28 48.63 -17.41
N CYS A 392 -3.66 47.68 -18.27
CA CYS A 392 -4.99 47.07 -18.24
C CYS A 392 -5.26 46.29 -16.94
N LYS A 393 -4.26 45.60 -16.38
CA LYS A 393 -4.38 44.95 -15.05
C LYS A 393 -4.59 45.95 -13.92
N LYS A 394 -3.98 47.15 -13.99
CA LYS A 394 -4.20 48.22 -13.01
C LYS A 394 -5.57 48.90 -13.19
N ALA A 395 -6.02 49.12 -14.42
CA ALA A 395 -7.34 49.71 -14.69
C ALA A 395 -8.48 48.89 -14.07
N LEU A 396 -8.41 47.56 -14.18
CA LEU A 396 -9.34 46.61 -13.55
C LEU A 396 -9.40 46.68 -12.00
N ILE A 397 -8.48 47.40 -11.35
CA ILE A 397 -8.50 47.63 -9.89
C ILE A 397 -9.16 48.98 -9.56
N CYS A 398 -9.18 49.94 -10.47
CA CYS A 398 -9.80 51.25 -10.26
C CYS A 398 -11.33 51.23 -10.45
N ASP A 399 -11.85 50.41 -11.36
CA ASP A 399 -13.29 50.35 -11.67
C ASP A 399 -14.14 49.56 -10.62
N VAL A 400 -13.53 49.05 -9.56
CA VAL A 400 -14.19 48.23 -8.52
C VAL A 400 -14.32 48.98 -7.16
N ILE A 401 -14.08 50.30 -7.14
CA ILE A 401 -14.24 51.11 -5.90
C ILE A 401 -15.05 52.40 -6.14
N PRO A 402 -16.38 52.37 -5.95
CA PRO A 402 -17.13 53.49 -5.43
C PRO A 402 -17.12 53.42 -3.89
N CYS A 403 -16.32 54.28 -3.26
CA CYS A 403 -16.33 54.50 -1.79
C CYS A 403 -17.14 55.77 -1.45
N PRO A 404 -17.53 56.02 -0.19
CA PRO A 404 -18.84 55.62 0.28
C PRO A 404 -19.67 56.79 0.82
N GLN A 405 -20.99 56.59 0.97
CA GLN A 405 -21.82 56.98 2.12
C GLN A 405 -23.32 56.94 1.75
N VAL A 406 -24.14 56.25 2.55
CA VAL A 406 -25.27 56.83 3.31
C VAL A 406 -25.88 55.74 4.23
N LEU A 407 -25.91 56.11 5.49
CA LEU A 407 -26.49 55.52 6.70
C LEU A 407 -27.85 54.76 6.61
N LYS A 408 -28.00 53.77 7.51
CA LYS A 408 -29.25 53.24 8.13
C LYS A 408 -30.15 52.39 7.20
N SER A 409 -30.81 51.30 7.63
CA SER A 409 -31.04 50.73 8.97
C SER A 409 -31.61 49.29 8.93
N LYS A 410 -31.51 48.58 10.07
CA LYS A 410 -32.47 47.56 10.59
C LYS A 410 -32.77 46.26 9.79
N SER A 411 -32.28 45.15 10.36
CA SER A 411 -33.01 43.91 10.74
C SER A 411 -34.05 43.25 9.81
N ALA A 412 -33.87 41.94 9.62
CA ALA A 412 -34.84 40.84 9.89
C ALA A 412 -35.01 39.82 8.75
N LEU A 413 -34.88 38.53 9.12
CA LEU A 413 -35.49 37.32 8.50
C LEU A 413 -35.03 36.93 7.08
N SER A 414 -35.10 35.66 6.65
CA SER A 414 -35.13 34.35 7.34
C SER A 414 -34.83 33.26 6.28
N GLU A 415 -34.55 32.02 6.73
CA GLU A 415 -34.71 30.74 5.99
C GLU A 415 -34.04 30.61 4.59
N ILE A 416 -33.29 29.56 4.27
CA ILE A 416 -33.73 28.18 4.10
C ILE A 416 -32.48 27.28 4.13
N VAL A 417 -32.57 26.17 4.86
CA VAL A 417 -31.70 25.00 4.71
C VAL A 417 -32.53 23.88 4.08
N PRO A 418 -31.98 23.13 3.10
CA PRO A 418 -32.43 21.77 2.86
C PRO A 418 -31.36 20.76 3.27
N THR A 419 -31.70 19.95 4.26
CA THR A 419 -31.04 18.69 4.59
C THR A 419 -31.11 17.73 3.39
N ILE A 420 -30.08 16.92 3.16
CA ILE A 420 -30.19 15.72 2.31
C ILE A 420 -29.77 14.52 3.14
N ASP A 421 -30.71 13.60 3.31
CA ASP A 421 -30.48 12.30 3.92
C ASP A 421 -29.58 11.42 3.05
N THR A 422 -28.64 10.72 3.68
CA THR A 422 -28.12 9.45 3.16
C THR A 422 -28.50 8.34 4.13
N GLN A 423 -29.41 7.48 3.67
CA GLN A 423 -29.95 6.38 4.47
C GLN A 423 -28.87 5.37 4.88
N ASN A 424 -29.04 4.81 6.08
CA ASN A 424 -28.20 3.74 6.60
C ASN A 424 -28.37 2.46 5.77
N THR A 425 -27.25 1.81 5.45
CA THR A 425 -27.21 0.35 5.30
C THR A 425 -26.29 -0.18 6.39
N GLU A 426 -26.87 -0.76 7.43
CA GLU A 426 -26.13 -1.27 8.58
C GLU A 426 -25.36 -2.56 8.23
N LEU A 427 -24.05 -2.56 8.49
CA LEU A 427 -23.26 -3.76 8.70
C LEU A 427 -22.38 -3.55 9.95
N PRO A 428 -22.22 -4.56 10.82
CA PRO A 428 -21.89 -4.33 12.23
C PRO A 428 -20.43 -3.96 12.47
N ALA A 429 -20.22 -2.95 13.31
CA ALA A 429 -18.91 -2.50 13.73
C ALA A 429 -18.21 -3.50 14.67
N THR A 430 -17.06 -4.05 14.26
CA THR A 430 -15.98 -4.42 15.20
C THR A 430 -14.59 -4.43 14.56
N GLU A 431 -14.25 -3.42 13.75
CA GLU A 431 -12.88 -3.18 13.30
C GLU A 431 -12.30 -1.94 13.99
N LEU A 432 -11.43 -2.17 14.98
CA LEU A 432 -10.77 -1.09 15.72
C LEU A 432 -9.61 -0.47 14.90
N PRO A 433 -9.48 0.86 14.86
CA PRO A 433 -8.41 1.55 14.13
C PRO A 433 -7.12 1.59 14.95
N VAL A 434 -6.33 0.51 14.93
CA VAL A 434 -4.96 0.54 15.48
C VAL A 434 -4.01 1.11 14.42
N SER A 435 -3.56 2.35 14.61
CA SER A 435 -2.51 2.96 13.77
C SER A 435 -1.12 2.56 14.25
N LEU A 436 -0.38 1.82 13.43
CA LEU A 436 1.06 1.60 13.60
C LEU A 436 1.89 2.70 12.91
N SER A 437 1.40 3.94 12.87
CA SER A 437 2.21 5.08 12.43
C SER A 437 3.48 5.20 13.29
N ILE A 438 4.62 4.73 12.77
CA ILE A 438 5.96 5.04 13.24
C ILE A 438 6.29 6.39 12.61
N ILE A 439 5.98 7.46 13.32
CA ILE A 439 6.40 8.81 12.96
C ILE A 439 7.60 9.12 13.84
N GLU A 440 8.78 9.18 13.23
CA GLU A 440 9.90 9.93 13.82
C GLU A 440 9.42 11.37 13.99
N GLN A 441 9.28 11.82 15.24
CA GLN A 441 9.22 13.25 15.50
C GLN A 441 10.66 13.77 15.44
N PRO A 442 10.97 14.77 14.59
CA PRO A 442 12.26 15.43 14.66
C PRO A 442 12.36 16.15 16.01
N GLU A 443 13.45 15.91 16.75
CA GLU A 443 13.72 16.58 18.02
C GLU A 443 13.75 18.10 17.83
N ALA A 444 12.84 18.80 18.53
CA ALA A 444 12.76 20.25 18.46
C ALA A 444 12.14 20.86 19.73
N TYR A 445 12.88 20.83 20.85
CA TYR A 445 13.27 22.02 21.64
C TYR A 445 13.87 21.61 23.00
N SER A 446 15.11 21.99 23.25
CA SER A 446 15.63 22.12 24.62
C SER A 446 15.30 23.53 25.14
N PRO A 447 14.61 23.68 26.28
CA PRO A 447 14.58 24.92 27.03
C PRO A 447 15.74 24.94 28.05
N GLN A 448 16.68 25.87 27.88
CA GLN A 448 17.66 26.20 28.94
C GLN A 448 17.01 27.01 30.08
N PRO A 449 17.66 27.08 31.27
CA PRO A 449 16.94 27.28 32.53
C PRO A 449 16.83 28.73 33.04
N GLY A 450 15.79 28.97 33.86
CA GLY A 450 15.71 30.07 34.83
C GLY A 450 14.51 31.02 34.65
N PRO A 451 14.19 31.87 35.66
CA PRO A 451 14.79 31.99 36.99
C PRO A 451 13.84 31.59 38.15
N SER A 452 14.38 31.57 39.38
CA SER A 452 13.67 31.26 40.61
C SER A 452 12.68 32.35 41.06
N THR A 453 11.59 31.92 41.71
CA THR A 453 10.91 32.70 42.77
C THR A 453 10.58 31.78 43.95
N ALA A 454 11.06 32.14 45.15
CA ALA A 454 10.60 31.57 46.42
C ALA A 454 9.23 32.20 46.77
N THR A 455 8.22 31.54 47.35
CA THR A 455 8.04 31.19 48.79
C THR A 455 6.61 30.58 48.94
N CYS A 456 6.15 29.93 50.02
CA CYS A 456 6.77 29.60 51.33
C CYS A 456 6.16 28.33 51.95
N SER A 457 6.97 27.63 52.75
CA SER A 457 6.67 27.00 54.06
C SER A 457 5.25 26.59 54.48
N SER A 458 5.09 25.31 54.83
CA SER A 458 4.65 24.93 56.19
C SER A 458 5.13 23.54 56.60
N THR A 459 5.96 23.52 57.65
CA THR A 459 6.49 22.36 58.38
C THR A 459 5.38 21.58 59.09
N LEU A 460 5.55 20.27 59.27
CA LEU A 460 5.37 19.54 60.56
C LEU A 460 5.64 18.03 60.41
N GLN A 461 6.83 17.59 60.84
CA GLN A 461 7.00 16.31 61.54
C GLN A 461 6.98 16.58 63.06
N PRO A 462 6.70 15.56 63.87
CA PRO A 462 7.79 14.83 64.55
C PRO A 462 7.72 13.30 64.23
N GLU A 463 8.79 12.49 64.29
CA GLU A 463 9.64 12.14 65.46
C GLU A 463 8.80 11.57 66.63
N THR A 464 9.11 10.42 67.27
CA THR A 464 10.33 9.58 67.30
C THR A 464 10.00 8.14 67.76
N ASP A 465 10.87 7.19 67.40
CA ASP A 465 11.39 6.01 68.12
C ASP A 465 10.55 5.12 69.07
N ILE A 466 10.87 3.81 69.03
CA ILE A 466 11.44 2.96 70.11
C ILE A 466 11.12 1.48 69.83
N ALA A 467 12.15 0.63 69.91
CA ALA A 467 12.09 -0.80 69.66
C ALA A 467 11.52 -1.62 70.84
N ASN A 468 11.06 -2.85 70.57
CA ASN A 468 11.52 -4.05 71.29
C ASN A 468 11.04 -5.39 70.69
N GLN A 469 11.90 -6.41 70.85
CA GLN A 469 11.63 -7.82 71.25
C GLN A 469 10.23 -8.42 70.95
N GLY A 470 10.08 -9.63 70.42
CA GLY A 470 11.00 -10.76 70.24
C GLY A 470 10.22 -11.99 69.72
N PRO A 471 10.87 -13.17 69.56
CA PRO A 471 10.23 -14.33 68.92
C PRO A 471 9.45 -15.20 69.92
N LEU A 472 8.46 -15.95 69.44
CA LEU A 472 8.02 -17.20 70.06
C LEU A 472 7.38 -18.16 69.03
N SER A 473 7.59 -19.44 69.28
CA SER A 473 7.18 -20.61 68.50
C SER A 473 5.84 -21.20 68.98
N GLU A 474 5.52 -22.39 68.46
CA GLU A 474 4.40 -23.32 68.78
C GLU A 474 3.23 -23.21 67.78
N SER A 475 2.95 -24.19 66.91
CA SER A 475 2.64 -25.63 67.08
C SER A 475 1.26 -25.88 67.72
N ASP A 476 0.25 -26.20 66.90
CA ASP A 476 -0.36 -27.54 66.84
C ASP A 476 -1.68 -27.57 66.04
N SER A 477 -2.03 -28.78 65.57
CA SER A 477 -3.27 -29.19 64.86
C SER A 477 -3.34 -28.96 63.35
#